data_AF-A0A1M6LL46-F1
#
_entry.id   AF-A0A1M6LL46-F1
#
_cell.length_a   1.000
_cell.length_b   1.000
_cell.length_c   1.000
_cell.angle_alpha   90.00
_cell.angle_beta   90.00
_cell.angle_gamma   90.00
#
_symmetry.space_group_name_H-M   'P 1'
#
loop_
_entity.id
_entity.type
_entity.pdbx_description
1 polymer ?
#
loop_
_entity_poly.entity_id
_entity_poly.type
_entity_poly.pdbx_seq_one_letter_code
_entity_poly.pdbx_strand_id
1 'polypeptide(L)'
;MLVGGLHHIEIYVSDLQRSAEFWGWFLPELGFEPFQEWDEGRSWKLNDTYLVFVQAKRKHLDIPYNRCRVGLNHLAFHADSRQQVDDLTEKVRAKGMTILYEDRHLYAGGANHYALFFEDPDRIKVEVVAPS
;
A
#
# COMPACT_ATOMS: atom_id res chain seq x y z
N MET A 1 10.41 2.32 -20.49
CA MET A 1 9.92 3.70 -20.31
C MET A 1 8.66 3.94 -21.14
N LEU A 2 7.52 4.09 -20.47
CA LEU A 2 6.23 4.42 -21.08
C LEU A 2 5.98 5.93 -20.92
N VAL A 3 5.89 6.68 -22.04
CA VAL A 3 5.56 8.11 -21.99
C VAL A 3 4.16 8.28 -21.38
N GLY A 4 4.06 9.10 -20.33
CA GLY A 4 2.82 9.30 -19.57
C GLY A 4 2.54 8.25 -18.49
N GLY A 5 3.40 7.24 -18.34
CA GLY A 5 3.36 6.30 -17.22
C GLY A 5 3.74 6.96 -15.90
N LEU A 6 3.28 6.39 -14.79
CA LEU A 6 3.63 6.88 -13.46
C LEU A 6 5.09 6.58 -13.15
N HIS A 7 5.89 7.62 -12.94
CA HIS A 7 7.31 7.47 -12.64
C HIS A 7 7.55 7.14 -11.17
N HIS A 8 6.97 7.90 -10.24
CA HIS A 8 6.98 7.57 -8.82
C HIS A 8 5.81 8.18 -8.06
N ILE A 9 5.57 7.68 -6.86
CA ILE A 9 4.72 8.31 -5.84
C ILE A 9 5.57 8.50 -4.58
N GLU A 10 5.56 9.71 -4.02
CA GLU A 10 6.16 9.99 -2.72
C GLU A 10 5.06 10.21 -1.67
N ILE A 11 5.19 9.54 -0.53
CA ILE A 11 4.23 9.57 0.57
C ILE A 11 4.98 9.91 1.86
N TYR A 12 4.55 10.98 2.52
CA TYR A 12 5.01 11.28 3.87
C TYR A 12 4.27 10.41 4.89
N VAL A 13 5.04 9.77 5.77
CA VAL A 13 4.55 8.84 6.80
C VAL A 13 4.81 9.38 8.19
N SER A 14 3.95 9.05 9.15
CA SER A 14 4.10 9.54 10.52
C SER A 14 5.26 8.88 11.28
N ASP A 15 5.54 7.62 10.96
CA ASP A 15 6.62 6.82 11.52
C ASP A 15 7.25 5.98 10.40
N LEU A 16 8.43 6.40 9.96
CA LEU A 16 9.13 5.75 8.85
C LEU A 16 9.51 4.31 9.17
N GLN A 17 9.85 3.98 10.42
CA GLN A 17 10.21 2.61 10.78
C GLN A 17 9.00 1.68 10.63
N ARG A 18 7.86 2.06 11.21
CA ARG A 18 6.62 1.28 11.10
C ARG A 18 6.15 1.14 9.66
N SER A 19 6.23 2.22 8.89
CA SER A 19 5.89 2.19 7.47
C SER A 19 6.87 1.34 6.67
N ALA A 20 8.17 1.39 6.95
CA ALA A 20 9.16 0.54 6.28
C ALA A 20 8.99 -0.94 6.63
N GLU A 21 8.57 -1.29 7.84
CA GLU A 21 8.22 -2.67 8.20
C GLU A 21 6.99 -3.17 7.43
N PHE A 22 5.95 -2.34 7.32
CA PHE A 22 4.75 -2.68 6.54
C PHE A 22 5.03 -2.80 5.04
N TRP A 23 5.55 -1.74 4.42
CA TRP A 23 5.79 -1.67 2.98
C TRP A 23 6.94 -2.60 2.55
N GLY A 24 7.93 -2.81 3.43
CA GLY A 24 9.03 -3.75 3.20
C GLY A 24 8.63 -5.22 3.26
N TRP A 25 7.52 -5.56 3.92
CA TRP A 25 6.91 -6.89 3.81
C TRP A 25 5.99 -6.98 2.59
N PHE A 26 5.12 -5.98 2.39
CA PHE A 26 4.05 -6.04 1.40
C PHE A 26 4.53 -5.90 -0.04
N LEU A 27 5.39 -4.92 -0.33
CA LEU A 27 5.79 -4.63 -1.72
C LEU A 27 6.56 -5.79 -2.38
N PRO A 28 7.43 -6.53 -1.68
CA PRO A 28 8.05 -7.74 -2.25
C PRO A 28 7.06 -8.85 -2.62
N GLU A 29 5.91 -8.95 -1.94
CA GLU A 29 4.84 -9.90 -2.32
C GLU A 29 4.23 -9.58 -3.70
N LEU A 30 4.44 -8.35 -4.18
CA LEU A 30 4.06 -7.86 -5.50
C LEU A 30 5.25 -7.73 -6.47
N GLY A 31 6.43 -8.21 -6.08
CA GLY A 31 7.65 -8.19 -6.90
C GLY A 31 8.42 -6.87 -6.92
N PHE A 32 8.08 -5.92 -6.05
CA PHE A 32 8.92 -4.73 -5.87
C PHE A 32 10.20 -5.08 -5.09
N GLU A 33 11.29 -4.45 -5.46
CA GLU A 33 12.58 -4.60 -4.79
C GLU A 33 12.96 -3.30 -4.05
N PRO A 34 13.68 -3.37 -2.90
CA PRO A 34 14.26 -2.18 -2.29
C PRO A 34 15.14 -1.42 -3.29
N PHE A 35 15.02 -0.10 -3.34
CA PHE A 35 15.73 0.73 -4.32
C PHE A 35 16.70 1.72 -3.68
N GLN A 36 16.22 2.62 -2.82
CA GLN A 36 17.05 3.60 -2.12
C GLN A 36 16.67 3.66 -0.64
N GLU A 37 17.64 3.98 0.21
CA GLU A 37 17.47 4.10 1.66
C GLU A 37 18.37 5.22 2.18
N TRP A 38 17.81 6.09 3.02
CA TRP A 38 18.50 7.17 3.71
C TRP A 38 17.80 7.45 5.05
N ASP A 39 18.41 8.28 5.89
CA ASP A 39 17.97 8.51 7.27
C ASP A 39 16.48 8.91 7.40
N GLU A 40 15.95 9.64 6.41
CA GLU A 40 14.59 10.17 6.42
C GLU A 40 13.68 9.49 5.39
N GLY A 41 14.12 8.45 4.68
CA GLY A 41 13.26 7.81 3.70
C GLY A 41 13.76 6.52 3.08
N ARG A 42 12.82 5.82 2.44
CA ARG A 42 13.06 4.52 1.82
C ARG A 42 12.18 4.36 0.59
N SER A 43 12.69 3.68 -0.42
CA SER A 43 11.95 3.44 -1.66
C SER A 43 12.05 2.00 -2.15
N TRP A 44 11.02 1.60 -2.89
CA TRP A 44 10.90 0.31 -3.54
C TRP A 44 10.52 0.51 -5.00
N LYS A 45 11.05 -0.33 -5.89
CA LYS A 45 10.90 -0.18 -7.33
C LYS A 45 10.38 -1.45 -7.98
N LEU A 46 9.46 -1.29 -8.93
CA LEU A 46 8.99 -2.32 -9.84
C LEU A 46 9.11 -1.78 -11.27
N ASN A 47 9.98 -2.40 -12.07
CA ASN A 47 10.31 -1.92 -13.42
C ASN A 47 10.75 -0.45 -13.42
N ASP A 48 10.00 0.44 -14.07
CA ASP A 48 10.31 1.88 -14.17
C ASP A 48 9.61 2.73 -13.09
N THR A 49 8.71 2.14 -12.28
CA THR A 49 7.92 2.85 -11.27
C THR A 49 8.43 2.56 -9.87
N TYR A 50 8.52 3.59 -9.02
CA TYR A 50 8.90 3.39 -7.61
C TYR A 50 8.01 4.14 -6.62
N LEU A 51 7.89 3.58 -5.42
CA LEU A 51 7.20 4.16 -4.28
C LEU A 51 8.23 4.65 -3.27
N VAL A 52 8.07 5.88 -2.81
CA VAL A 52 8.97 6.54 -1.86
C VAL A 52 8.18 6.87 -0.60
N PHE A 53 8.72 6.50 0.55
CA PHE A 53 8.17 6.82 1.87
C PHE A 53 9.16 7.68 2.63
N VAL A 54 8.70 8.84 3.10
CA VAL A 54 9.54 9.86 3.74
C VAL A 54 9.00 10.19 5.13
N GLN A 55 9.87 10.29 6.13
CA GLN A 55 9.48 10.71 7.47
C GLN A 55 8.91 12.14 7.44
N ALA A 56 7.66 12.29 7.86
CA ALA A 56 7.07 13.60 8.06
C ALA A 56 7.78 14.36 9.19
N LYS A 57 8.11 15.63 8.94
CA LYS A 57 8.71 16.49 9.97
C LYS A 57 7.70 16.73 11.09
N ARG A 58 8.17 16.72 12.34
CA ARG A 58 7.35 16.89 13.55
C ARG A 58 6.35 18.04 13.50
N LYS A 59 6.70 19.16 12.85
CA LYS A 59 5.82 20.34 12.68
C LYS A 59 4.58 20.11 11.80
N HIS A 60 4.50 18.97 11.10
CA HIS A 60 3.39 18.58 10.23
C HIS A 60 2.60 17.38 10.78
N LEU A 61 2.93 16.91 11.98
CA LEU A 61 2.29 15.75 12.63
C LEU A 61 1.17 16.16 13.61
N ASP A 62 0.84 17.45 13.69
CA ASP A 62 -0.22 17.98 14.55
C ASP A 62 -1.62 17.50 14.12
N ILE A 63 -1.78 17.18 12.84
CA ILE A 63 -3.02 16.66 12.26
C ILE A 63 -2.77 15.27 11.67
N PRO A 64 -3.35 14.20 12.24
CA PRO A 64 -3.23 12.85 11.69
C PRO A 64 -3.84 12.75 10.28
N TYR A 65 -3.27 11.87 9.45
CA TYR A 65 -3.81 11.55 8.13
C TYR A 65 -5.23 10.99 8.25
N ASN A 66 -6.07 11.39 7.29
CA ASN A 66 -7.42 10.86 7.14
C ASN A 66 -7.73 10.78 5.64
N ARG A 67 -7.83 9.55 5.12
CA ARG A 67 -8.08 9.24 3.70
C ARG A 67 -9.36 9.86 3.12
N CYS A 68 -10.27 10.37 3.94
CA CYS A 68 -11.49 11.05 3.49
C CYS A 68 -11.31 12.56 3.29
N ARG A 69 -10.13 13.12 3.61
CA ARG A 69 -9.78 14.52 3.30
C ARG A 69 -9.19 14.64 1.91
N VAL A 70 -9.13 15.87 1.38
CA VAL A 70 -8.45 16.16 0.11
C VAL A 70 -7.01 15.66 0.18
N GLY A 71 -6.62 14.82 -0.78
CA GLY A 71 -5.32 14.14 -0.83
C GLY A 71 -5.45 12.70 -1.31
N LEU A 72 -4.44 11.88 -1.00
CA LEU A 72 -4.45 10.44 -1.28
C LEU A 72 -5.60 9.77 -0.49
N ASN A 73 -6.31 8.82 -1.10
CA ASN A 73 -7.26 7.95 -0.40
C ASN A 73 -6.74 6.52 -0.25
N HIS A 74 -6.25 5.95 -1.35
CA HIS A 74 -5.73 4.58 -1.40
C HIS A 74 -4.76 4.39 -2.56
N LEU A 75 -3.97 3.32 -2.46
CA LEU A 75 -3.20 2.73 -3.55
C LEU A 75 -3.80 1.35 -3.87
N ALA A 76 -4.03 1.08 -5.15
CA ALA A 76 -4.51 -0.20 -5.63
C ALA A 76 -3.43 -0.86 -6.50
N PHE A 77 -3.23 -2.17 -6.30
CA PHE A 77 -2.25 -2.98 -7.01
C PHE A 77 -2.94 -4.16 -7.68
N HIS A 78 -2.40 -4.57 -8.83
CA HIS A 78 -2.84 -5.79 -9.49
C HIS A 78 -2.18 -7.02 -8.84
N ALA A 79 -2.99 -8.04 -8.58
CA ALA A 79 -2.52 -9.40 -8.36
C ALA A 79 -2.34 -10.14 -9.69
N ASP A 80 -1.59 -11.24 -9.68
CA ASP A 80 -1.48 -12.18 -10.78
C ASP A 80 -2.73 -13.07 -10.92
N SER A 81 -3.48 -13.25 -9.83
CA SER A 81 -4.55 -14.23 -9.71
C SER A 81 -5.41 -13.98 -8.47
N ARG A 82 -6.57 -14.65 -8.39
CA ARG A 82 -7.37 -14.68 -7.16
C ARG A 82 -6.64 -15.40 -6.02
N GLN A 83 -5.86 -16.43 -6.34
CA GLN A 83 -5.09 -17.17 -5.34
C GLN A 83 -4.07 -16.27 -4.62
N GLN A 84 -3.40 -15.37 -5.34
CA GLN A 84 -2.49 -14.42 -4.67
C GLN A 84 -3.25 -13.45 -3.74
N VAL A 85 -4.47 -13.03 -4.10
CA VAL A 85 -5.31 -12.22 -3.21
C VAL A 85 -5.68 -13.00 -1.94
N ASP A 86 -6.03 -14.29 -2.07
CA ASP A 86 -6.30 -15.17 -0.93
C ASP A 86 -5.07 -15.36 -0.03
N ASP A 87 -3.92 -15.66 -0.63
CA ASP A 87 -2.66 -15.85 0.10
C ASP A 87 -2.24 -14.59 0.85
N LEU A 88 -2.37 -13.41 0.22
CA LEU A 88 -2.14 -12.12 0.86
C LEU A 88 -3.13 -11.86 2.00
N THR A 89 -4.40 -12.22 1.82
CA THR A 89 -5.42 -12.09 2.86
C THR A 89 -5.03 -12.86 4.11
N GLU A 90 -4.61 -14.11 3.97
CA GLU A 90 -4.18 -14.93 5.10
C GLU A 90 -2.93 -14.37 5.80
N LYS A 91 -1.97 -13.84 5.03
CA LYS A 91 -0.79 -13.17 5.60
C LYS A 91 -1.17 -11.90 6.37
N VAL A 92 -2.08 -11.08 5.85
CA VAL A 92 -2.60 -9.87 6.51
C VAL A 92 -3.30 -10.25 7.83
N ARG A 93 -4.14 -11.29 7.82
CA ARG A 93 -4.79 -11.82 9.05
C ARG A 93 -3.77 -12.31 10.07
N ALA A 94 -2.80 -13.12 9.65
CA ALA A 94 -1.76 -13.66 10.52
C ALA A 94 -0.90 -12.56 11.17
N LYS A 95 -0.71 -11.42 10.49
CA LYS A 95 0.00 -10.25 11.02
C LYS A 95 -0.87 -9.35 11.92
N GLY A 96 -2.16 -9.65 12.09
CA GLY A 96 -3.09 -8.85 12.88
C GLY A 96 -3.35 -7.46 12.29
N MET A 97 -3.19 -7.31 10.97
CA MET A 97 -3.44 -6.05 10.28
C MET A 97 -4.94 -5.80 10.10
N THR A 98 -5.33 -4.54 9.93
CA THR A 98 -6.75 -4.16 9.80
C THR A 98 -7.23 -4.43 8.38
N ILE A 99 -8.06 -5.45 8.20
CA ILE A 99 -8.81 -5.70 6.97
C ILE A 99 -10.06 -4.82 6.96
N LEU A 100 -10.36 -4.21 5.81
CA LEU A 100 -11.53 -3.38 5.61
C LEU A 100 -12.66 -4.18 4.95
N TYR A 101 -13.89 -3.80 5.28
CA TYR A 101 -15.10 -4.36 4.68
C TYR A 101 -15.23 -5.89 4.84
N GLU A 102 -14.90 -6.42 6.02
CA GLU A 102 -14.95 -7.86 6.27
C GLU A 102 -16.33 -8.49 5.97
N ASP A 103 -17.41 -7.72 6.10
CA ASP A 103 -18.78 -8.10 5.75
C ASP A 103 -18.97 -8.45 4.26
N ARG A 104 -18.13 -7.88 3.39
CA ARG A 104 -18.16 -8.02 1.93
C ARG A 104 -16.79 -8.40 1.40
N HIS A 105 -15.98 -9.06 2.21
CA HIS A 105 -14.60 -9.37 1.89
C HIS A 105 -14.50 -10.08 0.53
N LEU A 106 -13.49 -9.70 -0.25
CA LEU A 106 -13.27 -10.10 -1.65
C LEU A 106 -14.27 -9.54 -2.67
N TYR A 107 -15.39 -8.93 -2.30
CA TYR A 107 -16.35 -8.33 -3.26
C TYR A 107 -16.82 -6.92 -2.86
N ALA A 108 -16.07 -6.25 -1.99
CA ALA A 108 -16.42 -4.93 -1.47
C ALA A 108 -16.44 -3.83 -2.55
N GLY A 109 -15.70 -4.03 -3.65
CA GLY A 109 -15.72 -3.16 -4.84
C GLY A 109 -16.86 -3.46 -5.82
N GLY A 110 -17.66 -4.50 -5.59
CA GLY A 110 -18.74 -4.95 -6.47
C GLY A 110 -18.63 -6.43 -6.85
N ALA A 111 -19.70 -6.99 -7.45
CA ALA A 111 -19.81 -8.43 -7.72
C ALA A 111 -18.73 -9.00 -8.65
N ASN A 112 -18.13 -8.16 -9.51
CA ASN A 112 -17.06 -8.55 -10.44
C ASN A 112 -15.68 -8.05 -9.98
N HIS A 113 -15.54 -7.59 -8.73
CA HIS A 113 -14.33 -6.94 -8.24
C HIS A 113 -13.72 -7.76 -7.10
N TYR A 114 -12.86 -8.71 -7.47
CA TYR A 114 -12.23 -9.62 -6.51
C TYR A 114 -10.99 -8.99 -5.88
N ALA A 115 -11.11 -8.43 -4.67
CA ALA A 115 -10.03 -7.65 -4.06
C ALA A 115 -9.95 -7.72 -2.53
N LEU A 116 -8.72 -7.67 -2.03
CA LEU A 116 -8.37 -7.43 -0.64
C LEU A 116 -8.27 -5.93 -0.37
N PHE A 117 -8.87 -5.46 0.72
CA PHE A 117 -8.74 -4.09 1.23
C PHE A 117 -8.22 -4.11 2.67
N PHE A 118 -7.18 -3.35 2.97
CA PHE A 118 -6.58 -3.28 4.30
C PHE A 118 -5.92 -1.91 4.53
N GLU A 119 -5.40 -1.66 5.74
CA GLU A 119 -4.75 -0.38 6.09
C GLU A 119 -3.25 -0.54 6.36
N ASP A 120 -2.50 0.46 5.91
CA ASP A 120 -1.12 0.69 6.36
C ASP A 120 -1.09 1.34 7.77
N PRO A 121 0.10 1.52 8.38
CA PRO A 121 0.23 2.13 9.71
C PRO A 121 -0.31 3.56 9.84
N ASP A 122 -0.37 4.30 8.73
CA ASP A 122 -0.90 5.67 8.65
C ASP A 122 -2.39 5.70 8.26
N ARG A 123 -3.05 4.54 8.10
CA ARG A 123 -4.45 4.37 7.69
C ARG A 123 -4.71 4.73 6.22
N ILE A 124 -3.68 4.74 5.39
CA ILE A 124 -3.80 4.70 3.95
C ILE A 124 -4.43 3.35 3.60
N LYS A 125 -5.51 3.37 2.83
CA LYS A 125 -6.12 2.15 2.35
C LYS A 125 -5.24 1.54 1.26
N VAL A 126 -4.96 0.25 1.38
CA VAL A 126 -4.27 -0.55 0.38
C VAL A 126 -5.26 -1.53 -0.22
N GLU A 127 -5.26 -1.64 -1.53
CA GLU A 127 -6.11 -2.53 -2.29
C GLU A 127 -5.26 -3.45 -3.17
N VAL A 128 -5.60 -4.74 -3.20
CA VAL A 128 -5.00 -5.71 -4.13
C VAL A 128 -6.13 -6.41 -4.87
N VAL A 129 -6.20 -6.22 -6.19
CA VAL A 129 -7.29 -6.69 -7.04
C VAL A 129 -6.81 -7.76 -8.01
N ALA A 130 -7.55 -8.87 -8.10
CA ALA A 130 -7.30 -9.94 -9.05
C ALA A 130 -7.68 -9.52 -10.49
N PRO A 131 -7.07 -10.15 -11.51
CA PRO A 131 -7.50 -9.95 -12.89
C PRO A 131 -8.98 -10.35 -13.06
N SER A 132 -9.66 -9.66 -13.98
CA SER A 132 -11.06 -9.94 -14.34
C SER A 132 -11.21 -11.27 -15.05
#